data_AF-A0A0G1P0X2-F1
#
_entry.id   AF-A0A0G1P0X2-F1
#
_cell.length_a   1.000
_cell.length_b   1.000
_cell.length_c   1.000
_cell.angle_alpha   90.00
_cell.angle_beta   90.00
_cell.angle_gamma   90.00
#
_symmetry.space_group_name_H-M   'P 1'
#
loop_
_entity.id
_entity.type
_entity.pdbx_description
1 polymer ?
#
loop_
_entity_poly.entity_id
_entity_poly.type
_entity_poly.pdbx_seq_one_letter_code
_entity_poly.pdbx_strand_id
1 'polypeptide(L)'
;MPINNQKGFTIIESLVAFMILTTAVIPALYVSRLANSISASIRNNMAASGLAQEGVEIVRALRDQNWNNGLPFDQGLAGSWRVQYNSNSLIAIADNPPLKISNGLYNYNSGTDTIFKRTLTIAKINGAVQIISDVTWTERERSKDVRVESYLYDWK
;
A
#
# COMPACT_ATOMS: atom_id res chain seq x y z
N MET A 1 54.63 43.08 -29.00
CA MET A 1 53.19 42.77 -28.93
C MET A 1 52.94 42.04 -27.63
N PRO A 2 52.13 42.61 -26.73
CA PRO A 2 50.85 41.95 -26.48
C PRO A 2 49.71 42.93 -26.17
N ILE A 3 48.48 42.59 -26.55
CA ILE A 3 47.27 43.15 -25.94
C ILE A 3 46.73 42.05 -25.03
N ASN A 4 47.11 42.10 -23.75
CA ASN A 4 46.54 41.22 -22.74
C ASN A 4 45.09 41.66 -22.49
N ASN A 5 44.15 41.00 -23.16
CA ASN A 5 42.72 41.25 -22.99
C ASN A 5 42.19 40.43 -21.82
N GLN A 6 42.57 40.79 -20.59
CA GLN A 6 41.92 40.25 -19.40
C GLN A 6 40.59 40.97 -19.20
N LYS A 7 39.55 40.49 -19.88
CA LYS A 7 38.17 40.97 -19.67
C LYS A 7 37.78 40.63 -18.23
N GLY A 8 37.67 41.67 -17.41
CA GLY A 8 37.39 41.56 -15.99
C GLY A 8 36.00 40.98 -15.73
N PHE A 9 35.92 40.08 -14.75
CA PHE A 9 34.69 39.73 -14.06
C PHE A 9 34.01 41.02 -13.59
N THR A 10 32.86 41.36 -14.17
CA THR A 10 32.04 42.45 -13.65
C THR A 10 31.07 41.91 -12.61
N ILE A 11 30.84 42.68 -11.53
CA ILE A 11 29.86 42.32 -10.49
C ILE A 11 28.47 42.06 -11.10
N ILE A 12 28.12 42.81 -12.16
CA ILE A 12 26.85 42.66 -12.90
C ILE A 12 26.75 41.29 -13.57
N GLU A 13 27.82 40.78 -14.19
CA GLU A 13 27.83 39.45 -14.81
C GLU A 13 27.62 38.34 -13.78
N SER A 14 28.27 38.45 -12.62
CA SER A 14 28.03 37.50 -11.52
C SER A 14 26.60 37.56 -10.97
N LEU A 15 25.99 38.75 -10.94
CA LEU A 15 24.60 38.94 -10.51
C LEU A 15 23.61 38.31 -11.50
N VAL A 16 23.83 38.52 -12.79
CA VAL A 16 23.02 37.90 -13.86
C VAL A 16 23.18 36.39 -13.86
N ALA A 17 24.41 35.89 -13.72
CA ALA A 17 24.68 34.45 -13.61
C ALA A 17 23.97 33.83 -12.40
N PHE A 18 23.96 34.51 -11.25
CA PHE A 18 23.26 34.07 -10.05
C PHE A 18 21.73 34.05 -10.24
N MET A 19 21.17 35.06 -10.90
CA MET A 19 19.74 35.11 -11.24
C MET A 19 19.33 33.94 -12.14
N ILE A 20 20.15 33.61 -13.15
CA ILE A 20 19.90 32.47 -14.02
C ILE A 20 20.04 31.16 -13.23
N LEU A 21 21.09 31.03 -12.41
CA LEU A 21 21.34 29.84 -11.58
C LEU A 21 20.17 29.55 -10.63
N THR A 22 19.71 30.56 -9.89
CA THR A 22 18.60 30.41 -8.95
C THR A 22 17.30 30.04 -9.66
N THR A 23 17.02 30.68 -10.80
CA THR A 23 15.87 30.36 -11.65
C THR A 23 15.91 28.92 -12.18
N ALA A 24 17.11 28.38 -12.43
CA ALA A 24 17.27 26.99 -12.88
C ALA A 24 17.17 25.97 -11.73
N VAL A 25 17.76 26.26 -10.56
CA VAL A 25 17.90 25.29 -9.46
C VAL A 25 16.60 25.11 -8.68
N ILE A 26 15.84 26.17 -8.42
CA ILE A 26 14.63 26.10 -7.58
C ILE A 26 13.57 25.15 -8.17
N PRO A 27 13.19 25.26 -9.47
CA PRO A 27 12.22 24.35 -10.07
C PRO A 27 12.70 22.89 -10.08
N ALA A 28 14.00 22.67 -10.31
CA ALA A 28 14.58 21.32 -10.31
C ALA A 28 14.44 20.64 -8.94
N LEU A 29 14.73 21.37 -7.86
CA LEU A 29 14.56 20.86 -6.49
C LEU A 29 13.08 20.61 -6.14
N TYR A 30 12.18 21.49 -6.61
CA TYR A 30 10.75 21.31 -6.42
C TYR A 30 10.24 20.02 -7.08
N VAL A 31 10.58 19.81 -8.35
CA VAL A 31 10.21 18.59 -9.09
C VAL A 31 10.77 17.34 -8.41
N SER A 32 12.01 17.37 -7.93
CA SER A 32 12.60 16.24 -7.19
C SER A 32 11.82 15.90 -5.91
N ARG A 33 11.42 16.91 -5.12
CA ARG A 33 10.58 16.69 -3.94
C ARG A 33 9.22 16.11 -4.31
N LEU A 34 8.60 16.63 -5.37
CA LEU A 34 7.32 16.13 -5.87
C LEU A 34 7.43 14.66 -6.29
N ALA A 35 8.44 14.32 -7.10
CA ALA A 35 8.68 12.96 -7.60
C ALA A 35 8.88 11.95 -6.46
N ASN A 36 9.66 12.32 -5.42
CA ASN A 36 9.82 11.48 -4.24
C ASN A 36 8.51 11.22 -3.52
N SER A 37 7.65 12.24 -3.40
CA SER A 37 6.36 12.07 -2.76
C SER A 37 5.37 11.25 -3.56
N ILE A 38 5.35 11.40 -4.89
CA ILE A 38 4.54 10.56 -5.78
C ILE A 38 5.02 9.11 -5.67
N SER A 39 6.34 8.89 -5.67
CA SER A 39 6.92 7.56 -5.54
C SER A 39 6.55 6.89 -4.22
N ALA A 40 6.52 7.63 -3.11
CA ALA A 40 6.06 7.11 -1.82
C ALA A 40 4.58 6.71 -1.86
N SER A 41 3.72 7.55 -2.44
CA SER A 41 2.30 7.26 -2.59
C SER A 41 2.06 6.04 -3.49
N ILE A 42 2.77 5.90 -4.61
CA ILE A 42 2.69 4.73 -5.49
C ILE A 42 3.07 3.46 -4.74
N ARG A 43 4.18 3.47 -3.98
CA ARG A 43 4.58 2.33 -3.15
C ARG A 43 3.50 1.94 -2.14
N ASN A 44 2.88 2.91 -1.49
CA ASN A 44 1.79 2.65 -0.54
C ASN A 44 0.57 2.03 -1.22
N ASN A 45 0.17 2.55 -2.39
CA ASN A 45 -0.95 1.99 -3.17
C ASN A 45 -0.66 0.55 -3.62
N MET A 46 0.57 0.26 -4.07
CA MET A 46 0.97 -1.09 -4.46
C MET A 46 0.96 -2.05 -3.27
N ALA A 47 1.51 -1.64 -2.12
CA ALA A 47 1.48 -2.43 -0.90
C ALA A 47 0.05 -2.70 -0.43
N ALA A 48 -0.81 -1.68 -0.40
CA ALA A 48 -2.21 -1.82 -0.01
C ALA A 48 -2.98 -2.74 -0.96
N SER A 49 -2.75 -2.63 -2.27
CA SER A 49 -3.36 -3.52 -3.27
C SER A 49 -2.90 -4.98 -3.09
N GLY A 50 -1.60 -5.22 -2.88
CA GLY A 50 -1.09 -6.55 -2.59
C GLY A 50 -1.68 -7.14 -1.31
N LEU A 51 -1.78 -6.35 -0.25
CA LEU A 51 -2.41 -6.75 1.02
C LEU A 51 -3.89 -7.06 0.89
N ALA A 52 -4.61 -6.31 0.04
CA ALA A 52 -6.02 -6.57 -0.23
C ALA A 52 -6.21 -7.85 -1.05
N GLN A 53 -5.36 -8.08 -2.06
CA GLN A 53 -5.37 -9.33 -2.82
C GLN A 53 -5.01 -10.53 -1.94
N GLU A 54 -3.97 -10.43 -1.11
CA GLU A 54 -3.59 -11.47 -0.15
C GLU A 54 -4.76 -11.85 0.76
N GLY A 55 -5.54 -10.86 1.22
CA GLY A 55 -6.72 -11.10 2.05
C GLY A 55 -7.72 -12.04 1.38
N VAL A 56 -7.99 -11.85 0.08
CA VAL A 56 -8.89 -12.71 -0.69
C VAL A 56 -8.28 -14.09 -0.93
N GLU A 57 -6.98 -14.18 -1.23
CA GLU A 57 -6.30 -15.47 -1.43
C GLU A 57 -6.31 -16.34 -0.17
N ILE A 58 -6.13 -15.75 1.01
CA ILE A 58 -6.22 -16.49 2.27
C ILE A 58 -7.62 -17.10 2.44
N VAL A 59 -8.69 -16.37 2.12
CA VAL A 59 -10.06 -16.93 2.19
C VAL A 59 -10.29 -18.03 1.17
N ARG A 60 -9.73 -17.92 -0.03
CA ARG A 60 -9.75 -19.00 -1.02
C ARG A 60 -9.07 -20.26 -0.48
N ALA A 61 -7.92 -20.12 0.16
CA ALA A 61 -7.23 -21.23 0.80
C ALA A 61 -8.06 -21.87 1.94
N LEU A 62 -8.77 -21.06 2.74
CA LEU A 62 -9.67 -21.56 3.79
C LEU A 62 -10.87 -22.32 3.21
N ARG A 63 -11.46 -21.83 2.12
CA ARG A 63 -12.51 -22.56 1.38
C ARG A 63 -11.99 -23.91 0.90
N ASP A 64 -10.82 -23.93 0.26
CA ASP A 64 -10.25 -25.16 -0.28
C ASP A 64 -9.94 -26.16 0.83
N GLN A 65 -9.52 -25.68 2.00
CA GLN A 65 -9.39 -26.50 3.20
C GLN A 65 -10.74 -27.08 3.67
N ASN A 66 -11.83 -26.31 3.64
CA ASN A 66 -13.17 -26.84 3.95
C ASN A 66 -13.56 -27.98 3.01
N TRP A 67 -13.35 -27.80 1.70
CA TRP A 67 -13.60 -28.86 0.71
C TRP A 67 -12.78 -30.11 0.95
N ASN A 68 -11.48 -29.97 1.24
CA ASN A 68 -10.59 -31.09 1.54
C ASN A 68 -11.01 -31.87 2.79
N ASN A 69 -11.67 -31.20 3.73
CA ASN A 69 -12.20 -31.80 4.95
C ASN A 69 -13.64 -32.33 4.80
N GLY A 70 -14.24 -32.26 3.61
CA GLY A 70 -15.63 -32.68 3.37
C GLY A 70 -16.68 -31.76 4.03
N LEU A 71 -16.30 -30.54 4.39
CA LEU A 71 -17.16 -29.53 4.99
C LEU A 71 -17.81 -28.66 3.90
N PRO A 72 -18.94 -27.98 4.19
CA PRO A 72 -19.44 -26.90 3.35
C PRO A 72 -18.35 -25.86 3.09
N PHE A 73 -18.22 -25.42 1.83
CA PHE A 73 -17.15 -24.53 1.38
C PHE A 73 -17.08 -23.21 2.16
N ASP A 74 -18.23 -22.73 2.64
CA ASP A 74 -18.44 -21.49 3.37
C ASP A 74 -18.39 -21.63 4.89
N GLN A 75 -18.15 -22.84 5.41
CA GLN A 75 -18.18 -23.12 6.83
C GLN A 75 -17.20 -22.23 7.60
N GLY A 76 -17.72 -21.49 8.58
CA GLY A 76 -16.94 -20.65 9.48
C GLY A 76 -16.33 -19.39 8.85
N LEU A 77 -16.66 -19.08 7.59
CA LEU A 77 -16.08 -17.93 6.89
C LEU A 77 -16.86 -16.63 7.12
N ALA A 78 -18.18 -16.70 7.30
CA ALA A 78 -19.03 -15.51 7.40
C ALA A 78 -18.66 -14.63 8.60
N GLY A 79 -18.53 -13.31 8.37
CA GLY A 79 -18.21 -12.34 9.41
C GLY A 79 -17.16 -11.31 8.99
N SER A 80 -16.67 -10.56 9.98
CA SER A 80 -15.63 -9.55 9.81
C SER A 80 -14.36 -9.94 10.53
N TRP A 81 -13.26 -10.00 9.78
CA TRP A 81 -12.04 -10.68 10.21
C TRP A 81 -10.78 -9.90 9.87
N ARG A 82 -9.71 -10.29 10.54
CA ARG A 82 -8.32 -10.09 10.16
C ARG A 82 -7.75 -11.46 9.77
N VAL A 83 -6.78 -11.44 8.87
CA VAL A 83 -6.13 -12.65 8.34
C VAL A 83 -4.62 -12.47 8.26
N GLN A 84 -3.88 -13.57 8.22
CA GLN A 84 -2.42 -13.57 8.05
C GLN A 84 -2.01 -14.61 7.01
N TYR A 85 -0.98 -14.31 6.22
CA TYR A 85 -0.51 -15.18 5.14
C TYR A 85 -0.09 -16.58 5.61
N ASN A 86 0.36 -16.71 6.87
CA ASN A 86 0.87 -17.94 7.46
C ASN A 86 -0.11 -18.59 8.45
N SER A 87 -1.39 -18.25 8.39
CA SER A 87 -2.41 -18.75 9.32
C SER A 87 -3.64 -19.23 8.58
N ASN A 88 -4.11 -20.41 8.95
CA ASN A 88 -5.38 -20.99 8.48
C ASN A 88 -6.56 -20.65 9.41
N SER A 89 -6.38 -19.64 10.26
CA SER A 89 -7.40 -19.20 11.22
C SER A 89 -7.76 -17.75 10.99
N LEU A 90 -9.07 -17.48 10.98
CA LEU A 90 -9.63 -16.13 10.99
C LEU A 90 -9.45 -15.52 12.38
N ILE A 91 -9.07 -14.24 12.43
CA ILE A 91 -8.85 -13.49 13.66
C ILE A 91 -9.94 -12.44 13.78
N ALA A 92 -10.62 -12.33 14.92
CA ALA A 92 -11.66 -11.32 15.12
C ALA A 92 -11.09 -9.90 14.92
N ILE A 93 -11.90 -8.99 14.36
CA ILE A 93 -11.47 -7.62 14.02
C ILE A 93 -10.93 -6.84 15.24
N ALA A 94 -11.60 -6.95 16.40
CA ALA A 94 -11.26 -6.24 17.64
C ALA A 94 -10.95 -4.75 17.38
N ASP A 95 -9.90 -4.19 17.99
CA ASP A 95 -9.46 -2.80 17.82
C ASP A 95 -8.89 -2.49 16.43
N ASN A 96 -8.80 -3.50 15.55
CA ASN A 96 -8.17 -3.43 14.23
C ASN A 96 -6.79 -2.73 14.26
N PRO A 97 -5.79 -3.35 14.93
CA PRO A 97 -4.44 -2.81 14.97
C PRO A 97 -3.81 -2.80 13.57
N PRO A 98 -2.80 -1.95 13.35
CA PRO A 98 -2.06 -1.96 12.09
C PRO A 98 -1.39 -3.31 11.84
N LEU A 99 -1.20 -3.64 10.56
CA LEU A 99 -0.30 -4.70 10.15
C LEU A 99 1.12 -4.32 10.54
N LYS A 100 1.91 -5.29 10.97
CA LYS A 100 3.34 -5.17 11.24
C LYS A 100 4.13 -5.72 10.07
N ILE A 101 5.33 -5.20 9.84
CA ILE A 101 6.26 -5.76 8.86
C ILE A 101 7.51 -6.31 9.54
N SER A 102 7.87 -7.53 9.16
CA SER A 102 9.09 -8.21 9.61
C SER A 102 9.66 -9.00 8.43
N ASN A 103 10.94 -8.82 8.13
CA ASN A 103 11.61 -9.47 6.98
C ASN A 103 10.87 -9.31 5.64
N GLY A 104 10.22 -8.17 5.42
CA GLY A 104 9.46 -7.88 4.21
C GLY A 104 8.06 -8.50 4.14
N LEU A 105 7.62 -9.22 5.18
CA LEU A 105 6.31 -9.87 5.24
C LEU A 105 5.39 -9.20 6.26
N TYR A 106 4.12 -9.02 5.89
CA TYR A 106 3.11 -8.38 6.72
C TYR A 106 2.43 -9.39 7.64
N ASN A 107 2.25 -9.06 8.91
CA ASN A 107 1.70 -9.96 9.93
C ASN A 107 1.11 -9.17 11.12
N TYR A 108 0.54 -9.85 12.11
CA TYR A 108 0.06 -9.22 13.35
C TYR A 108 0.88 -9.60 14.61
N ASN A 109 1.84 -10.51 14.49
CA ASN A 109 2.56 -11.08 15.62
C ASN A 109 3.82 -10.28 16.02
N SER A 110 4.62 -9.84 15.05
CA SER A 110 5.96 -9.29 15.27
C SER A 110 6.38 -8.27 14.21
N GLY A 111 7.38 -7.46 14.54
CA GLY A 111 7.92 -6.43 13.66
C GLY A 111 7.43 -5.03 13.99
N THR A 112 7.66 -4.11 13.06
CA THR A 112 7.31 -2.68 13.21
C THR A 112 5.91 -2.42 12.68
N ASP A 113 5.11 -1.69 13.43
CA ASP A 113 3.78 -1.24 13.00
C ASP A 113 3.89 -0.45 11.69
N THR A 114 2.99 -0.76 10.76
CA THR A 114 2.87 -0.07 9.47
C THR A 114 1.70 0.89 9.50
N ILE A 115 1.53 1.66 8.42
CA ILE A 115 0.38 2.55 8.25
C ILE A 115 -0.91 1.82 7.84
N PHE A 116 -0.83 0.53 7.50
CA PHE A 116 -1.92 -0.21 6.89
C PHE A 116 -2.76 -0.94 7.93
N LYS A 117 -4.09 -0.81 7.82
CA LYS A 117 -5.08 -1.63 8.52
C LYS A 117 -5.88 -2.41 7.51
N ARG A 118 -6.08 -3.70 7.75
CA ARG A 118 -6.85 -4.59 6.87
C ARG A 118 -8.09 -5.09 7.58
N THR A 119 -9.22 -4.95 6.91
CA THR A 119 -10.51 -5.50 7.32
C THR A 119 -11.03 -6.40 6.21
N LEU A 120 -11.40 -7.63 6.58
CA LEU A 120 -12.00 -8.59 5.68
C LEU A 120 -13.46 -8.77 6.06
N THR A 121 -14.39 -8.59 5.12
CA THR A 121 -15.81 -8.82 5.32
C THR A 121 -16.27 -9.93 4.39
N ILE A 122 -16.86 -10.97 4.97
CA ILE A 122 -17.32 -12.15 4.25
C ILE A 122 -18.82 -12.30 4.52
N ALA A 123 -19.61 -12.31 3.44
CA ALA A 123 -21.06 -12.44 3.50
C ALA A 123 -21.55 -13.45 2.46
N LYS A 124 -22.63 -14.17 2.77
CA LYS A 124 -23.29 -15.05 1.80
C LYS A 124 -24.34 -14.25 1.02
N ILE A 125 -24.18 -14.17 -0.29
CA ILE A 125 -25.06 -13.42 -1.19
C ILE A 125 -25.40 -14.30 -2.40
N ASN A 126 -26.70 -14.53 -2.64
CA ASN A 126 -27.20 -15.25 -3.82
C ASN A 126 -26.51 -16.60 -4.10
N GLY A 127 -26.23 -17.38 -3.06
CA GLY A 127 -25.56 -18.69 -3.18
C GLY A 127 -24.05 -18.64 -3.36
N ALA A 128 -23.45 -17.45 -3.39
CA ALA A 128 -22.01 -17.24 -3.36
C ALA A 128 -21.55 -16.68 -2.01
N VAL A 129 -20.27 -16.86 -1.70
CA VAL A 129 -19.58 -16.16 -0.62
C VAL A 129 -18.90 -14.93 -1.22
N GLN A 130 -19.43 -13.75 -0.92
CA GLN A 130 -18.79 -12.47 -1.21
C GLN A 130 -17.69 -12.22 -0.19
N ILE A 131 -16.52 -11.82 -0.68
CA ILE A 131 -15.36 -11.45 0.11
C ILE A 131 -14.97 -10.03 -0.27
N ILE A 132 -14.87 -9.17 0.73
CA ILE A 132 -14.39 -7.80 0.58
C ILE A 132 -13.16 -7.67 1.47
N SER A 133 -11.99 -7.52 0.86
CA SER A 133 -10.76 -7.16 1.59
C SER A 133 -10.51 -5.66 1.40
N ASP A 134 -10.57 -4.93 2.49
CA ASP A 134 -10.41 -3.48 2.54
C ASP A 134 -9.12 -3.14 3.31
N VAL A 135 -8.22 -2.39 2.67
CA VAL A 135 -6.98 -1.92 3.28
C VAL A 135 -7.01 -0.41 3.34
N THR A 136 -6.94 0.12 4.56
CA THR A 136 -6.94 1.57 4.82
C THR A 136 -5.60 2.04 5.35
N TRP A 137 -5.21 3.26 4.99
CA TRP A 137 -4.06 3.95 5.55
C TRP A 137 -4.24 5.47 5.47
N THR A 138 -3.44 6.20 6.24
CA THR A 138 -3.44 7.67 6.21
C THR A 138 -2.18 8.18 5.54
N GLU A 139 -2.33 9.05 4.53
CA GLU A 139 -1.22 9.73 3.86
C GLU A 139 -1.47 11.24 3.89
N ARG A 140 -0.57 12.01 4.52
CA ARG A 140 -0.69 13.49 4.67
C ARG A 140 -2.08 13.92 5.17
N GLU A 141 -2.53 13.29 6.25
CA GLU A 141 -3.84 13.53 6.90
C GLU A 141 -5.06 13.16 6.03
N ARG A 142 -4.85 12.56 4.85
CA ARG A 142 -5.94 12.02 4.03
C ARG A 142 -6.03 10.53 4.22
N SER A 143 -7.21 10.06 4.58
CA SER A 143 -7.53 8.64 4.55
C SER A 143 -7.54 8.15 3.11
N LYS A 144 -6.97 6.97 2.90
CA LYS A 144 -6.89 6.25 1.64
C LYS A 144 -7.32 4.81 1.88
N ASP A 145 -7.92 4.23 0.86
CA ASP A 145 -8.37 2.85 0.87
C ASP A 145 -8.13 2.18 -0.47
N VAL A 146 -7.93 0.86 -0.41
CA VAL A 146 -8.02 -0.04 -1.56
C VAL A 146 -8.92 -1.19 -1.15
N ARG A 147 -9.91 -1.47 -2.01
CA ARG A 147 -10.87 -2.54 -1.82
C ARG A 147 -10.75 -3.55 -2.95
N VAL A 148 -10.57 -4.82 -2.59
CA VAL A 148 -10.65 -5.96 -3.52
C VAL A 148 -11.87 -6.78 -3.15
N GLU A 149 -12.68 -7.07 -4.15
CA GLU A 149 -13.90 -7.84 -4.02
C GLU A 149 -13.81 -9.12 -4.85
N SER A 150 -14.30 -10.22 -4.30
CA SER A 150 -14.37 -11.51 -4.98
C SER A 150 -15.60 -12.27 -4.55
N TYR A 151 -16.12 -13.10 -5.46
CA TYR A 151 -17.18 -14.05 -5.17
C TYR A 151 -16.62 -15.47 -5.27
N LEU A 152 -16.87 -16.30 -4.26
CA LEU A 152 -16.57 -17.73 -4.29
C LEU A 152 -17.87 -18.51 -4.41
N TYR A 153 -17.90 -19.43 -5.36
CA TYR A 153 -19.02 -20.35 -5.59
C TYR A 153 -18.64 -21.75 -5.15
N ASP A 154 -19.67 -22.57 -4.92
CA ASP A 154 -19.52 -24.01 -4.77
C ASP A 154 -19.58 -24.66 -6.15
N TRP A 155 -18.41 -24.87 -6.77
CA TRP A 155 -18.31 -25.40 -8.14
C TRP A 155 -17.65 -26.77 -8.20
N LYS A 156 -17.70 -27.53 -7.10
CA LYS A 156 -17.18 -28.89 -7.05
C LYS A 156 -17.72 -29.79 -8.17
#